data_AF-H1Q2U0-F1
#
_entry.id   AF-H1Q2U0-F1
#
_cell.length_a   1.000
_cell.length_b   1.000
_cell.length_c   1.000
_cell.angle_alpha   90.00
_cell.angle_beta   90.00
_cell.angle_gamma   90.00
#
_symmetry.space_group_name_H-M   'P 1'
#
loop_
_entity.id
_entity.type
_entity.pdbx_description
1 polymer ?
#
loop_
_entity_poly.entity_id
_entity_poly.type
_entity_poly.pdbx_seq_one_letter_code
_entity_poly.pdbx_strand_id
1 'polypeptide(L)'
;MKRDIQKAHDELEVFINQVQIDRKQMNEAKVAREAKKQEAILKYTRYTLMPHGFTDEELYQIEEAVKLLVELNGVTRMEVLSIGKKKDLKQADLKNFCWNIAYQYGIDPKTTALFALNLFYAWFSNTEPSSIQKTLRNTTGRYTIEIDENIIEHLPKLEEKVFDKTHQ
;
A
#
# COMPACT_ATOMS: atom_id res chain seq x y z
N MET A 1 31.03 -18.64 -47.32
CA MET A 1 31.62 -18.90 -45.98
C MET A 1 31.95 -17.62 -45.20
N LYS A 2 32.93 -16.79 -45.58
CA LYS A 2 33.23 -15.53 -44.82
C LYS A 2 32.09 -14.50 -44.82
N ARG A 3 31.36 -14.33 -45.93
CA ARG A 3 30.22 -13.39 -46.03
C ARG A 3 29.01 -13.84 -45.20
N ASP A 4 28.77 -15.15 -45.11
CA ASP A 4 27.63 -15.72 -44.38
C ASP A 4 27.84 -15.59 -42.86
N ILE A 5 29.09 -15.71 -42.39
CA ILE A 5 29.46 -15.48 -40.99
C ILE A 5 29.31 -14.00 -40.61
N GLN A 6 29.72 -13.07 -41.48
CA GLN A 6 29.55 -11.64 -41.22
C GLN A 6 28.07 -11.25 -41.14
N LYS A 7 27.25 -11.75 -42.07
CA LYS A 7 25.81 -11.49 -42.06
C LYS A 7 25.14 -12.02 -40.77
N ALA A 8 25.52 -13.22 -40.32
CA ALA A 8 25.02 -13.77 -39.06
C ALA A 8 25.46 -12.95 -37.83
N HIS A 9 26.67 -12.38 -37.85
CA HIS A 9 27.14 -11.46 -36.81
C HIS A 9 26.32 -10.18 -36.78
N ASP A 10 26.08 -9.55 -37.93
CA ASP A 10 25.31 -8.30 -38.03
C ASP A 10 23.85 -8.51 -37.59
N GLU A 11 23.22 -9.63 -37.98
CA GLU A 11 21.88 -10.01 -37.54
C GLU A 11 21.82 -10.25 -36.02
N LEU A 12 22.84 -10.89 -35.46
CA LEU A 12 22.95 -11.12 -34.01
C LEU A 12 23.11 -9.80 -33.25
N GLU A 13 23.90 -8.86 -33.75
CA GLU A 13 24.09 -7.55 -33.14
C GLU A 13 22.79 -6.73 -33.11
N VAL A 14 22.04 -6.73 -34.23
CA VAL A 14 20.70 -6.12 -34.29
C VAL A 14 19.75 -6.75 -33.27
N PHE A 15 19.75 -8.09 -33.17
CA PHE A 15 18.92 -8.79 -32.20
C PHE A 15 19.30 -8.45 -30.75
N ILE A 16 20.59 -8.42 -30.41
CA ILE A 16 21.07 -8.07 -29.06
C ILE A 16 20.64 -6.64 -28.70
N ASN A 17 20.80 -5.70 -29.62
CA ASN A 17 20.39 -4.31 -29.40
C ASN A 17 18.87 -4.21 -29.17
N GLN A 18 18.07 -4.92 -29.96
CA GLN A 18 16.61 -4.94 -29.77
C GLN A 18 16.22 -5.52 -28.40
N VAL A 19 16.82 -6.64 -27.99
CA VAL A 19 16.56 -7.24 -26.67
C VAL A 19 16.92 -6.29 -25.53
N GLN A 20 18.00 -5.50 -25.66
CA GLN A 20 18.37 -4.49 -24.66
C GLN A 20 17.34 -3.36 -24.58
N ILE A 21 16.87 -2.87 -25.74
CA ILE A 21 15.83 -1.83 -25.82
C ILE A 21 14.54 -2.33 -25.16
N ASP A 22 14.09 -3.53 -25.53
CA ASP A 22 12.85 -4.13 -25.01
C ASP A 22 12.94 -4.32 -23.49
N ARG A 23 14.07 -4.82 -22.97
CA ARG A 23 14.29 -4.95 -21.53
C ARG A 23 14.23 -3.61 -20.81
N LYS A 24 14.82 -2.56 -21.38
CA LYS A 24 14.78 -1.21 -20.80
C LYS A 24 13.35 -0.67 -20.74
N GLN A 25 12.62 -0.76 -21.85
CA GLN A 25 11.22 -0.31 -21.92
C GLN A 25 10.32 -1.08 -20.95
N MET A 26 10.49 -2.41 -20.86
CA MET A 26 9.75 -3.22 -19.88
C MET A 26 10.05 -2.80 -18.44
N ASN A 27 11.32 -2.52 -18.13
CA ASN A 27 11.69 -2.08 -16.79
C ASN A 27 11.13 -0.69 -16.45
N GLU A 28 11.20 0.26 -17.38
CA GLU A 28 10.62 1.61 -17.21
C GLU A 28 9.09 1.54 -17.03
N ALA A 29 8.40 0.73 -17.83
CA ALA A 29 6.96 0.52 -17.70
C ALA A 29 6.60 -0.14 -16.36
N LYS A 30 7.40 -1.09 -15.88
CA LYS A 30 7.23 -1.72 -14.56
C LYS A 30 7.39 -0.69 -13.44
N VAL A 31 8.47 0.09 -13.44
CA VAL A 31 8.73 1.13 -12.44
C VAL A 31 7.61 2.18 -12.43
N ALA A 32 7.17 2.64 -13.61
CA ALA A 32 6.07 3.60 -13.70
C ALA A 32 4.74 3.02 -13.17
N ARG A 33 4.47 1.74 -13.40
CA ARG A 33 3.29 1.05 -12.86
C ARG A 33 3.35 0.92 -11.34
N GLU A 34 4.51 0.55 -10.80
CA GLU A 34 4.73 0.43 -9.36
C GLU A 34 4.61 1.79 -8.66
N ALA A 35 5.18 2.85 -9.23
CA ALA A 35 5.06 4.22 -8.72
C ALA A 35 3.60 4.70 -8.68
N LYS A 36 2.84 4.50 -9.76
CA LYS A 36 1.40 4.84 -9.81
C LYS A 36 0.59 4.08 -8.77
N LYS A 37 0.90 2.80 -8.59
CA LYS A 37 0.25 1.97 -7.56
C LYS A 37 0.56 2.51 -6.16
N GLN A 38 1.83 2.80 -5.86
CA GLN A 38 2.23 3.36 -4.58
C GLN A 38 1.53 4.71 -4.31
N GLU A 39 1.49 5.60 -5.30
CA GLU A 39 0.77 6.88 -5.18
C GLU A 39 -0.72 6.68 -4.83
N ALA A 40 -1.40 5.74 -5.52
CA ALA A 40 -2.80 5.44 -5.24
C ALA A 40 -3.02 4.92 -3.81
N ILE A 41 -2.08 4.12 -3.29
CA ILE A 41 -2.15 3.57 -1.93
C ILE A 41 -1.94 4.65 -0.87
N LEU A 42 -1.09 5.63 -1.14
CA LEU A 42 -0.90 6.78 -0.25
C LEU A 42 -2.12 7.69 -0.24
N LYS A 43 -2.74 7.94 -1.42
CA LYS A 43 -4.02 8.66 -1.49
C LYS A 43 -5.13 7.93 -0.75
N TYR A 44 -5.27 6.61 -0.96
CA TYR A 44 -6.19 5.78 -0.18
C TYR A 44 -5.94 5.93 1.33
N THR A 45 -4.68 5.88 1.75
CA THR A 45 -4.28 6.05 3.14
C THR A 45 -4.77 7.37 3.71
N ARG A 46 -4.47 8.47 3.02
CA ARG A 46 -4.90 9.82 3.43
C ARG A 46 -6.41 9.96 3.49
N TYR A 47 -7.10 9.62 2.40
CA TYR A 47 -8.54 9.83 2.27
C TYR A 47 -9.37 8.91 3.17
N THR A 48 -8.85 7.73 3.50
CA THR A 48 -9.51 6.84 4.47
C THR A 48 -9.43 7.40 5.88
N LEU A 49 -8.30 8.00 6.27
CA LEU A 49 -8.06 8.41 7.66
C LEU A 49 -8.43 9.87 7.94
N MET A 50 -8.32 10.76 6.95
CA MET A 50 -8.63 12.20 7.10
C MET A 50 -10.00 12.47 7.74
N PRO A 51 -11.11 11.79 7.37
CA PRO A 51 -12.42 12.01 8.01
C PRO A 51 -12.49 11.67 9.50
N HIS A 52 -11.48 10.96 10.03
CA HIS A 52 -11.42 10.54 11.43
C HIS A 52 -10.61 11.49 12.34
N GLY A 53 -10.22 12.66 11.83
CA GLY A 53 -9.55 13.69 12.64
C GLY A 53 -8.08 13.41 12.92
N PHE A 54 -7.39 12.76 11.99
CA PHE A 54 -5.92 12.72 12.00
C PHE A 54 -5.38 14.06 11.51
N THR A 55 -4.33 14.55 12.16
CA THR A 55 -3.62 15.75 11.71
C THR A 55 -2.82 15.45 10.44
N ASP A 56 -2.42 16.49 9.69
CA ASP A 56 -1.55 16.29 8.53
C ASP A 56 -0.22 15.62 8.88
N GLU A 57 0.31 15.90 10.07
CA GLU A 57 1.52 15.26 10.60
C GLU A 57 1.30 13.76 10.86
N GLU A 58 0.19 13.39 11.52
CA GLU A 58 -0.14 11.97 11.73
C GLU A 58 -0.40 11.26 10.39
N LEU A 59 -1.09 11.91 9.45
CA LEU A 59 -1.33 11.36 8.11
C LEU A 59 -0.01 11.13 7.36
N TYR A 60 0.90 12.11 7.39
CA TYR A 60 2.22 11.98 6.77
C TYR A 60 3.03 10.83 7.39
N GLN A 61 3.04 10.72 8.71
CA GLN A 61 3.69 9.61 9.42
C GLN A 61 3.11 8.24 9.03
N ILE A 62 1.79 8.14 8.87
CA ILE A 62 1.12 6.91 8.43
C ILE A 62 1.43 6.61 6.96
N GLU A 63 1.47 7.62 6.10
CA GLU A 63 1.88 7.48 4.69
C GLU A 63 3.31 6.94 4.58
N GLU A 64 4.27 7.49 5.33
CA GLU A 64 5.64 7.00 5.38
C GLU A 64 5.73 5.56 5.92
N ALA A 65 4.92 5.23 6.93
CA ALA A 65 4.81 3.86 7.44
C ALA A 65 4.35 2.87 6.37
N VAL A 66 3.35 3.26 5.57
CA VAL A 66 2.82 2.47 4.47
C VAL A 66 3.86 2.32 3.34
N LYS A 67 4.62 3.38 3.02
CA LYS A 67 5.73 3.29 2.04
C LYS A 67 6.76 2.24 2.49
N LEU A 68 7.23 2.32 3.72
CA LEU A 68 8.21 1.39 4.27
C LEU A 68 7.70 -0.06 4.30
N LEU A 69 6.43 -0.26 4.67
CA LEU A 69 5.78 -1.58 4.63
C LEU A 69 5.86 -2.18 3.22
N VAL A 70 5.51 -1.39 2.21
CA VAL A 70 5.47 -1.83 0.81
C VAL A 70 6.86 -2.08 0.25
N GLU A 71 7.82 -1.19 0.54
CA GLU A 71 9.20 -1.27 0.04
C GLU A 71 9.97 -2.44 0.63
N LEU A 72 9.79 -2.70 1.93
CA LEU A 72 10.52 -3.74 2.65
C LEU A 72 9.76 -5.07 2.72
N ASN A 73 8.48 -5.08 2.36
CA ASN A 73 7.56 -6.19 2.65
C ASN A 73 7.69 -6.66 4.11
N GLY A 74 7.76 -5.70 5.03
CA GLY A 74 8.21 -5.94 6.40
C GLY A 74 7.86 -4.81 7.35
N VAL A 75 8.05 -5.05 8.64
CA VAL A 75 7.78 -4.06 9.70
C VAL A 75 9.09 -3.54 10.24
N THR A 76 9.37 -2.26 9.98
CA THR A 76 10.42 -1.50 10.67
C THR A 76 9.92 -1.09 12.06
N ARG A 77 10.85 -0.90 13.01
CA ARG A 77 10.51 -0.36 14.34
C ARG A 77 9.99 1.07 14.19
N MET A 78 8.71 1.26 14.47
CA MET A 78 8.03 2.55 14.40
C MET A 78 8.04 3.28 15.76
N GLU A 79 9.16 3.20 16.48
CA GLU A 79 9.32 3.67 17.88
C GLU A 79 9.05 5.18 18.08
N VAL A 80 8.82 5.93 16.99
CA VAL A 80 8.68 7.39 16.97
C VAL A 80 7.27 7.86 16.58
N LEU A 81 6.36 6.98 16.18
CA LEU A 81 5.02 7.41 15.75
C LEU A 81 4.11 7.70 16.95
N SER A 82 3.77 8.97 17.15
CA SER A 82 2.82 9.41 18.17
C SER A 82 1.42 9.54 17.55
N ILE A 83 0.78 8.41 17.27
CA ILE A 83 -0.58 8.39 16.72
C ILE A 83 -1.59 8.17 17.85
N GLY A 84 -2.38 9.21 18.13
CA GLY A 84 -3.36 9.20 19.22
C GLY A 84 -4.68 8.53 18.85
N LYS A 85 -5.39 7.96 19.84
CA LYS A 85 -6.73 7.40 19.64
C LYS A 85 -7.70 8.44 19.06
N LYS A 86 -8.49 8.03 18.07
CA LYS A 86 -9.62 8.80 17.53
C LYS A 86 -10.92 8.14 17.99
N LYS A 87 -11.87 8.97 18.45
CA LYS A 87 -13.09 8.51 19.15
C LYS A 87 -13.94 7.55 18.32
N ASP A 88 -13.97 7.74 17.01
CA ASP A 88 -14.86 7.00 16.11
C ASP A 88 -14.20 5.77 15.45
N LEU A 89 -12.91 5.53 15.71
CA LEU A 89 -12.18 4.40 15.16
C LEU A 89 -12.03 3.25 16.15
N LYS A 90 -12.44 2.06 15.72
CA LYS A 90 -12.28 0.82 16.47
C LYS A 90 -11.11 0.03 15.91
N GLN A 91 -10.62 -0.94 16.69
CA GLN A 91 -9.62 -1.90 16.22
C GLN A 91 -10.04 -2.61 14.92
N ALA A 92 -11.34 -2.86 14.72
CA ALA A 92 -11.84 -3.50 13.51
C ALA A 92 -11.62 -2.65 12.25
N ASP A 93 -11.85 -1.33 12.33
CA ASP A 93 -11.62 -0.39 11.22
C ASP A 93 -10.13 -0.36 10.84
N LEU A 94 -9.25 -0.29 11.85
CA LEU A 94 -7.80 -0.26 11.65
C LEU A 94 -7.25 -1.58 11.10
N LYS A 95 -7.82 -2.72 11.52
CA LYS A 95 -7.49 -4.03 10.93
C LYS A 95 -7.88 -4.10 9.46
N ASN A 96 -9.09 -3.66 9.11
CA ASN A 96 -9.56 -3.61 7.73
C ASN A 96 -8.69 -2.68 6.89
N PHE A 97 -8.33 -1.50 7.42
CA PHE A 97 -7.41 -0.57 6.80
C PHE A 97 -6.07 -1.23 6.42
N CYS A 98 -5.40 -1.87 7.39
CA CYS A 98 -4.13 -2.55 7.15
C CYS A 98 -4.28 -3.73 6.17
N TRP A 99 -5.38 -4.48 6.28
CA TRP A 99 -5.65 -5.60 5.37
C TRP A 99 -5.84 -5.15 3.93
N ASN A 100 -6.62 -4.08 3.69
CA ASN A 100 -6.87 -3.56 2.35
C ASN A 100 -5.57 -3.20 1.63
N ILE A 101 -4.63 -2.54 2.33
CA ILE A 101 -3.30 -2.20 1.80
C ILE A 101 -2.47 -3.46 1.56
N ALA A 102 -2.39 -4.35 2.55
CA ALA A 102 -1.61 -5.59 2.47
C ALA A 102 -2.06 -6.48 1.31
N TYR A 103 -3.36 -6.57 1.07
CA TYR A 103 -3.95 -7.34 -0.02
C TYR A 103 -3.43 -6.89 -1.38
N GLN A 104 -3.26 -5.57 -1.61
CA GLN A 104 -2.77 -5.05 -2.88
C GLN A 104 -1.36 -5.55 -3.20
N TYR A 105 -0.52 -5.80 -2.19
CA TYR A 105 0.88 -6.21 -2.37
C TYR A 105 1.14 -7.68 -2.05
N GLY A 106 0.12 -8.45 -1.66
CA GLY A 106 0.29 -9.85 -1.24
C GLY A 106 1.10 -9.99 0.04
N ILE A 107 1.05 -8.99 0.92
CA ILE A 107 1.75 -9.00 2.21
C ILE A 107 1.07 -10.01 3.12
N ASP A 108 1.86 -10.85 3.80
CA ASP A 108 1.31 -11.94 4.58
C ASP A 108 0.58 -11.44 5.86
N PRO A 109 -0.37 -12.23 6.39
CA PRO A 109 -1.15 -11.82 7.56
C PRO A 109 -0.33 -11.57 8.83
N LYS A 110 0.81 -12.27 9.01
CA LYS A 110 1.65 -12.09 10.21
C LYS A 110 2.35 -10.73 10.15
N THR A 111 2.93 -10.39 9.00
CA THR A 111 3.55 -9.07 8.77
C THR A 111 2.52 -7.96 8.89
N THR A 112 1.33 -8.15 8.31
CA THR A 112 0.23 -7.18 8.39
C THR A 112 -0.24 -6.94 9.83
N ALA A 113 -0.34 -7.99 10.65
CA ALA A 113 -0.74 -7.86 12.05
C ALA A 113 0.31 -7.12 12.89
N LEU A 114 1.59 -7.39 12.66
CA LEU A 114 2.68 -6.65 13.30
C LEU A 114 2.68 -5.19 12.87
N PHE A 115 2.42 -4.91 11.59
CA PHE A 115 2.29 -3.54 11.10
C PHE A 115 1.15 -2.80 11.80
N ALA A 116 -0.04 -3.40 11.88
CA ALA A 116 -1.19 -2.81 12.57
C ALA A 116 -0.91 -2.53 14.05
N LEU A 117 -0.26 -3.46 14.75
CA LEU A 117 0.13 -3.30 16.14
C LEU A 117 1.12 -2.15 16.34
N ASN A 118 2.17 -2.07 15.52
CA ASN A 118 3.20 -1.05 15.65
C ASN A 118 2.69 0.34 15.25
N LEU A 119 1.93 0.42 14.14
CA LEU A 119 1.42 1.68 13.62
C LEU A 119 0.32 2.27 14.52
N PHE A 120 -0.61 1.43 14.98
CA PHE A 120 -1.75 1.86 15.80
C PHE A 120 -1.65 1.34 17.23
N TYR A 121 -0.45 1.40 17.82
CA TYR A 121 -0.16 0.86 19.15
C TYR A 121 -1.15 1.33 20.22
N ALA A 122 -1.57 2.61 20.17
CA ALA A 122 -2.56 3.14 21.11
C ALA A 122 -3.86 2.33 21.14
N TRP A 123 -4.30 1.75 20.02
CA TRP A 123 -5.49 0.89 19.96
C TRP A 123 -5.20 -0.55 20.36
N PHE A 124 -4.01 -1.06 20.09
CA PHE A 124 -3.66 -2.48 20.21
C PHE A 124 -2.72 -2.81 21.38
N SER A 125 -2.41 -1.87 22.27
CA SER A 125 -1.43 -2.03 23.35
C SER A 125 -1.65 -3.26 24.25
N ASN A 126 -2.91 -3.72 24.35
CA ASN A 126 -3.32 -4.88 25.14
C ASN A 126 -3.82 -6.03 24.25
N THR A 127 -3.39 -6.10 22.99
CA THR A 127 -3.85 -7.07 22.01
C THR A 127 -2.67 -7.83 21.43
N GLU A 128 -2.71 -9.15 21.57
CA GLU A 128 -1.69 -10.04 21.02
C GLU A 128 -1.66 -9.97 19.48
N PRO A 129 -0.47 -9.91 18.83
CA PRO A 129 -0.35 -9.92 17.38
C PRO A 129 -1.09 -11.08 16.71
N SER A 130 -1.09 -12.26 17.34
CA SER A 130 -1.79 -13.45 16.85
C SER A 130 -3.32 -13.29 16.83
N SER A 131 -3.88 -12.48 17.74
CA SER A 131 -5.31 -12.17 17.77
C SER A 131 -5.68 -11.17 16.66
N ILE A 132 -4.80 -10.20 16.41
CA ILE A 132 -4.94 -9.26 15.28
C ILE A 132 -4.91 -10.06 13.97
N GLN A 133 -3.91 -10.92 13.79
CA GLN A 133 -3.72 -11.76 12.59
C GLN A 133 -4.98 -12.58 12.23
N LYS A 134 -5.60 -13.24 13.21
CA LYS A 134 -6.81 -14.05 12.99
C LYS A 134 -8.03 -13.24 12.53
N THR A 135 -8.03 -11.94 12.78
CA THR A 135 -9.19 -11.07 12.61
C THR A 135 -8.87 -9.84 11.75
N LEU A 136 -7.85 -9.90 10.89
CA LEU A 136 -7.48 -8.80 10.00
C LEU A 136 -8.59 -8.44 9.00
N ARG A 137 -9.34 -9.46 8.56
CA ARG A 137 -10.47 -9.31 7.62
C ARG A 137 -11.80 -9.40 8.37
N ASN A 138 -12.32 -8.29 8.87
CA ASN A 138 -13.63 -8.27 9.52
C ASN A 138 -14.70 -7.81 8.53
N THR A 139 -15.54 -8.76 8.12
CA THR A 139 -16.67 -8.51 7.21
C THR A 139 -18.02 -8.46 7.94
N THR A 140 -18.06 -8.85 9.22
CA THR A 140 -19.29 -8.94 10.01
C THR A 140 -19.45 -7.70 10.88
N GLY A 141 -20.22 -6.72 10.42
CA GLY A 141 -20.55 -5.52 11.19
C GLY A 141 -20.62 -4.27 10.32
N ARG A 142 -21.03 -3.14 10.92
CA ARG A 142 -20.89 -1.82 10.29
C ARG A 142 -19.59 -1.19 10.78
N TYR A 143 -18.63 -1.09 9.87
CA TYR A 143 -17.33 -0.48 10.09
C TYR A 143 -17.25 0.82 9.28
N THR A 144 -16.54 1.82 9.78
CA THR A 144 -16.31 3.05 9.01
C THR A 144 -15.26 2.84 7.93
N ILE A 145 -14.36 1.87 8.15
CA ILE A 145 -13.42 1.37 7.14
C ILE A 145 -13.78 -0.08 6.83
N GLU A 146 -14.39 -0.29 5.67
CA GLU A 146 -14.82 -1.62 5.22
C GLU A 146 -13.68 -2.38 4.51
N ILE A 147 -13.85 -3.69 4.39
CA ILE A 147 -12.95 -4.52 3.59
C ILE A 147 -13.19 -4.23 2.11
N ASP A 148 -12.12 -3.91 1.41
CA ASP A 148 -12.14 -3.58 0.00
C ASP A 148 -10.88 -4.14 -0.69
N GLU A 149 -11.10 -5.06 -1.62
CA GLU A 149 -10.06 -5.68 -2.43
C GLU A 149 -9.67 -4.81 -3.64
N ASN A 150 -10.47 -3.79 -3.94
CA ASN A 150 -10.36 -2.95 -5.13
C ASN A 150 -10.16 -1.46 -4.77
N ILE A 151 -9.47 -1.17 -3.67
CA ILE A 151 -9.27 0.21 -3.16
C ILE A 151 -8.69 1.19 -4.19
N ILE A 152 -7.93 0.71 -5.17
CA ILE A 152 -7.38 1.55 -6.25
C ILE A 152 -8.47 1.93 -7.26
N GLU A 153 -9.36 1.00 -7.61
CA GLU A 153 -10.49 1.26 -8.50
C GLU A 153 -11.52 2.18 -7.84
N HIS A 154 -11.76 1.98 -6.53
CA HIS A 154 -12.71 2.78 -5.76
C HIS A 154 -12.16 4.12 -5.29
N LEU A 155 -10.85 4.39 -5.48
CA LEU A 155 -10.19 5.61 -5.00
C LEU A 155 -10.89 6.91 -5.45
N PRO A 156 -11.31 7.09 -6.72
CA PRO A 156 -11.99 8.32 -7.14
C PRO A 156 -13.28 8.60 -6.36
N LYS A 157 -14.05 7.54 -6.03
CA LYS A 157 -15.29 7.67 -5.24
C LYS A 157 -14.99 8.03 -3.78
N LEU A 158 -13.90 7.51 -3.23
CA LEU A 158 -13.44 7.84 -1.88
C LEU A 158 -13.00 9.31 -1.81
N GLU A 159 -12.25 9.77 -2.82
CA GLU A 159 -11.77 11.14 -2.94
C GLU A 159 -12.94 12.14 -3.03
N GLU A 160 -13.90 11.89 -3.92
CA GLU A 160 -15.14 12.68 -4.06
C GLU A 160 -15.89 12.77 -2.72
N LYS A 161 -16.10 11.64 -2.04
CA LYS A 161 -16.78 11.58 -0.74
C LYS A 161 -16.08 12.40 0.36
N VAL A 162 -14.76 12.50 0.32
CA VAL A 162 -13.98 13.25 1.33
C VAL A 162 -14.09 14.75 1.06
N PHE A 163 -13.94 15.16 -0.20
CA PHE A 163 -13.97 16.57 -0.58
C PHE A 163 -15.38 17.18 -0.63
N ASP A 164 -16.41 16.41 -1.02
CA ASP A 164 -17.79 16.89 -1.00
C ASP A 164 -18.30 17.13 0.43
N LYS A 165 -17.80 16.36 1.40
CA LYS A 165 -18.11 16.55 2.82
C LYS A 165 -17.37 17.72 3.46
N THR A 166 -16.32 18.24 2.84
CA THR A 166 -15.61 19.42 3.35
C THR A 166 -16.26 20.75 2.92
N HIS A 167 -17.24 20.70 2.02
CA HIS A 167 -17.96 21.88 1.48
C HIS A 167 -19.41 22.02 2.01
N GLN A 168 -19.80 21.26 3.04
CA GLN A 168 -21.07 21.40 3.77
C GLN A 168 -20.81 21.72 5.25
#